data_AF-A0A8X6HTN4-F1
#
_entry.id   AF-A0A8X6HTN4-F1
#
_cell.length_a   1.000
_cell.length_b   1.000
_cell.length_c   1.000
_cell.angle_alpha   90.00
_cell.angle_beta   90.00
_cell.angle_gamma   90.00
#
_symmetry.space_group_name_H-M   'P 1'
#
loop_
_entity.id
_entity.type
_entity.pdbx_description
1 polymer ?
#
loop_
_entity_poly.entity_id
_entity_poly.type
_entity_poly.pdbx_seq_one_letter_code
_entity_poly.pdbx_strand_id
1 'polypeptide(L)'
;MEGCQHPEHLHPITALGTLRIVSKRAAYELPDGVELIVGAVRTTFVCNNDGYYADMDNNCQIFHVCQTATHSDGTSEMLQWSFFCGNQTVFNQFSFTCSSPEDAIPCGSSGDFFYLNANIGAGPNVPFHNEQDVARAAAITPGRAAQPVYVPPAGGARPPFRG
;
A
#
# COMPACT_ATOMS: atom_id res chain seq x y z
N MET A 1 -65.64 -7.65 -36.14
CA MET A 1 -65.86 -8.61 -35.04
C MET A 1 -64.59 -8.56 -34.22
N GLU A 2 -64.55 -7.58 -33.31
CA GLU A 2 -64.64 -7.81 -31.84
C GLU A 2 -63.25 -8.23 -31.32
N GLY A 3 -62.48 -7.43 -30.58
CA GLY A 3 -62.86 -6.58 -29.46
C GLY A 3 -62.86 -7.42 -28.18
N CYS A 4 -61.88 -7.19 -27.28
CA CYS A 4 -61.88 -7.51 -25.83
C CYS A 4 -60.48 -7.12 -25.29
N GLN A 5 -60.27 -5.90 -24.78
CA GLN A 5 -60.59 -5.39 -23.43
C GLN A 5 -59.74 -6.03 -22.31
N HIS A 6 -58.97 -5.16 -21.62
CA HIS A 6 -58.23 -5.42 -20.37
C HIS A 6 -59.14 -5.96 -19.25
N PRO A 7 -58.53 -6.58 -18.23
CA PRO A 7 -58.70 -5.99 -16.90
C PRO A 7 -57.37 -5.77 -16.16
N GLU A 8 -57.37 -4.69 -15.40
CA GLU A 8 -56.33 -4.30 -14.47
C GLU A 8 -56.30 -5.24 -13.26
N HIS A 9 -55.13 -5.76 -12.92
CA HIS A 9 -54.84 -6.20 -11.57
C HIS A 9 -53.56 -5.53 -11.08
N LEU A 10 -53.78 -4.37 -10.48
CA LEU A 10 -52.92 -3.76 -9.48
C LEU A 10 -52.70 -4.76 -8.35
N HIS A 11 -51.46 -5.16 -8.06
CA HIS A 11 -51.01 -5.46 -6.69
C HIS A 11 -49.57 -4.92 -6.50
N PRO A 12 -49.32 -4.19 -5.41
CA PRO A 12 -48.00 -3.68 -5.03
C PRO A 12 -47.18 -4.81 -4.36
N ILE A 13 -46.08 -4.47 -3.67
CA ILE A 13 -45.17 -5.36 -2.90
C ILE A 13 -43.98 -5.79 -3.79
N THR A 14 -42.74 -5.37 -3.59
CA THR A 14 -42.05 -4.71 -2.46
C THR A 14 -40.78 -4.06 -3.03
N ALA A 15 -40.21 -3.10 -2.30
CA ALA A 15 -38.94 -2.47 -2.60
C ALA A 15 -37.91 -3.46 -3.19
N LEU A 16 -37.43 -3.19 -4.41
CA LEU A 16 -36.12 -3.65 -4.83
C LEU A 16 -35.13 -2.99 -3.87
N GLY A 17 -34.82 -3.69 -2.78
CA GLY A 17 -33.59 -3.43 -2.06
C GLY A 17 -32.47 -3.53 -3.09
N THR A 18 -31.79 -2.42 -3.34
CA THR A 18 -30.54 -2.45 -4.10
C THR A 18 -29.63 -3.43 -3.36
N LEU A 19 -29.43 -4.60 -3.96
CA LEU A 19 -28.39 -5.50 -3.52
C LEU A 19 -27.11 -4.70 -3.66
N ARG A 20 -26.59 -4.17 -2.54
CA ARG A 20 -25.23 -3.66 -2.49
C ARG A 20 -24.35 -4.87 -2.74
N ILE A 21 -23.98 -5.09 -3.99
CA ILE A 21 -22.80 -5.88 -4.31
C ILE A 21 -21.66 -5.08 -3.70
N VAL A 22 -21.37 -5.33 -2.43
CA VAL A 22 -20.10 -4.93 -1.85
C VAL A 22 -19.09 -5.67 -2.70
N SER A 23 -18.43 -4.94 -3.60
CA SER A 23 -17.32 -5.47 -4.38
C SER A 23 -16.40 -6.15 -3.38
N LYS A 24 -16.26 -7.49 -3.47
CA LYS A 24 -15.36 -8.22 -2.59
C LYS A 24 -14.00 -7.57 -2.80
N ARG A 25 -13.45 -6.98 -1.73
CA ARG A 25 -12.18 -6.27 -1.78
C ARG A 25 -11.15 -7.17 -2.48
N ALA A 26 -10.48 -6.68 -3.51
CA ALA A 26 -9.36 -7.34 -4.20
C ALA A 26 -8.08 -7.41 -3.33
N ALA A 27 -8.25 -7.51 -2.02
CA ALA A 27 -7.14 -7.70 -1.09
C ALA A 27 -6.52 -9.07 -1.35
N TYR A 28 -5.21 -9.12 -1.52
CA TYR A 28 -4.45 -10.34 -1.85
C TYR A 28 -4.77 -11.00 -3.20
N GLU A 29 -5.26 -10.24 -4.19
CA GLU A 29 -5.18 -10.68 -5.60
C GLU A 29 -3.73 -10.61 -6.08
N LEU A 30 -2.97 -11.67 -5.79
CA LEU A 30 -1.58 -11.84 -6.19
C LEU A 30 -1.48 -12.69 -7.46
N PRO A 31 -0.36 -12.62 -8.21
CA PRO A 31 -0.17 -13.47 -9.38
C PRO A 31 -0.20 -14.96 -9.03
N ASP A 32 -0.72 -15.78 -9.95
CA ASP A 32 -0.79 -17.24 -9.79
C ASP A 32 0.58 -17.84 -9.42
N GLY A 33 0.61 -18.64 -8.36
CA GLY A 33 1.82 -19.34 -7.91
C GLY A 33 2.75 -18.52 -7.03
N VAL A 34 2.35 -17.33 -6.57
CA VAL A 34 3.11 -16.53 -5.60
C VAL A 34 3.45 -17.34 -4.34
N GLU A 35 2.57 -18.26 -3.92
CA GLU A 35 2.74 -19.10 -2.74
C GLU A 35 3.94 -20.04 -2.86
N LEU A 36 4.39 -20.34 -4.09
CA LEU A 36 5.62 -21.11 -4.32
C LEU A 36 6.87 -20.32 -3.94
N ILE A 37 6.77 -18.99 -3.92
CA ILE A 37 7.88 -18.08 -3.65
C ILE A 37 7.82 -17.57 -2.22
N VAL A 38 6.65 -17.09 -1.77
CA VAL A 38 6.48 -16.47 -0.45
C VAL A 38 5.97 -17.45 0.62
N GLY A 39 5.62 -18.67 0.23
CA GLY A 39 4.99 -19.65 1.10
C GLY A 39 3.50 -19.37 1.32
N ALA A 40 2.96 -19.89 2.42
CA ALA A 40 1.55 -19.69 2.77
C ALA A 40 1.29 -18.22 3.13
N VAL A 41 0.49 -17.54 2.31
CA VAL A 41 0.13 -16.13 2.52
C VAL A 41 -0.89 -16.00 3.65
N ARG A 42 -0.58 -15.16 4.63
CA ARG A 42 -1.48 -14.77 5.72
C ARG A 42 -2.29 -13.55 5.32
N THR A 43 -3.59 -13.70 5.14
CA THR A 43 -4.47 -12.61 4.68
C THR A 43 -5.06 -11.81 5.85
N THR A 44 -4.21 -11.33 6.75
CA THR A 44 -4.61 -10.67 8.01
C THR A 44 -4.54 -9.14 7.95
N PHE A 45 -3.84 -8.57 6.98
CA PHE A 45 -3.70 -7.12 6.86
C PHE A 45 -4.98 -6.45 6.37
N VAL A 46 -5.31 -5.30 6.98
CA VAL A 46 -6.43 -4.45 6.59
C VAL A 46 -5.98 -3.00 6.52
N CYS A 47 -6.25 -2.33 5.40
CA CYS A 47 -6.03 -0.90 5.25
C CYS A 47 -6.88 -0.09 6.24
N ASN A 48 -6.21 0.74 7.04
CA ASN A 48 -6.85 1.69 7.96
C ASN A 48 -6.73 3.14 7.50
N ASN A 49 -5.63 3.48 6.83
CA ASN A 49 -5.36 4.82 6.30
C ASN A 49 -4.69 4.67 4.92
N ASP A 50 -4.63 5.76 4.18
CA ASP A 50 -3.93 5.83 2.90
C ASP A 50 -2.42 5.68 3.10
N GLY A 51 -1.76 4.95 2.20
CA GLY A 51 -0.32 4.75 2.26
C GLY A 51 0.15 3.39 1.74
N TYR A 52 1.43 3.12 1.97
CA TYR A 52 2.15 1.90 1.64
C TYR A 52 2.56 1.21 2.94
N TYR A 53 2.22 -0.06 3.07
CA TYR A 53 2.37 -0.82 4.31
C TYR A 53 3.09 -2.14 4.07
N ALA A 54 4.17 -2.37 4.79
CA ALA A 54 4.83 -3.66 4.87
C ALA A 54 3.91 -4.68 5.56
N ASP A 55 3.73 -5.85 4.94
CA ASP A 55 3.00 -6.94 5.57
C ASP A 55 3.95 -7.73 6.49
N MET A 56 3.98 -7.34 7.76
CA MET A 56 4.82 -7.98 8.77
C MET A 56 4.42 -9.43 9.06
N ASP A 57 3.15 -9.80 8.84
CA ASP A 57 2.69 -11.19 9.01
C ASP A 57 3.19 -12.11 7.88
N ASN A 58 3.55 -11.52 6.73
CA ASN A 58 4.15 -12.20 5.57
C ASN A 58 5.63 -11.84 5.38
N ASN A 59 6.36 -11.62 6.47
CA ASN A 59 7.81 -11.34 6.48
C ASN A 59 8.23 -10.17 5.57
N CYS A 60 7.33 -9.21 5.34
CA CYS A 60 7.53 -8.06 4.45
C CYS A 60 7.85 -8.46 2.99
N GLN A 61 7.61 -9.72 2.60
CA GLN A 61 7.68 -10.15 1.20
C GLN A 61 6.46 -9.69 0.41
N ILE A 62 5.38 -9.35 1.12
CA ILE A 62 4.19 -8.70 0.59
C ILE A 62 4.12 -7.29 1.19
N PHE A 63 3.60 -6.35 0.40
CA PHE A 63 3.21 -5.03 0.86
C PHE A 63 1.86 -4.63 0.29
N HIS A 64 1.23 -3.67 0.94
CA HIS A 64 -0.09 -3.18 0.57
C HIS A 64 -0.04 -1.71 0.20
N VAL A 65 -0.82 -1.35 -0.81
CA VAL A 65 -1.15 0.05 -1.12
C VAL A 65 -2.60 0.27 -0.72
N CYS A 66 -2.82 1.27 0.12
CA CYS A 66 -4.12 1.67 0.62
C CYS A 66 -4.48 3.05 0.07
N GLN A 67 -5.70 3.20 -0.45
CA GLN A 67 -6.18 4.47 -0.96
C GLN A 67 -7.68 4.63 -0.73
N THR A 68 -8.07 5.79 -0.21
CA THR A 68 -9.46 6.18 -0.10
C THR A 68 -9.94 6.69 -1.45
N ALA A 69 -10.85 5.94 -2.09
CA ALA A 69 -11.55 6.38 -3.29
C ALA A 69 -12.87 7.03 -2.91
N THR A 70 -13.13 8.22 -3.43
CA THR A 70 -14.41 8.92 -3.26
C THR A 70 -15.21 8.81 -4.55
N HIS A 71 -16.41 8.27 -4.45
CA HIS A 71 -17.34 8.11 -5.57
C HIS A 71 -18.12 9.39 -5.84
N SER A 72 -18.77 9.45 -7.01
CA SER A 72 -19.59 10.58 -7.43
C SER A 72 -20.83 10.82 -6.55
N ASP A 73 -21.28 9.80 -5.82
CA ASP A 73 -22.39 9.90 -4.87
C ASP A 73 -21.97 10.41 -3.47
N GLY A 74 -20.68 10.76 -3.30
CA GLY A 74 -20.12 11.26 -2.05
C GLY A 74 -19.78 10.17 -1.03
N THR A 75 -19.96 8.89 -1.38
CA THR A 75 -19.45 7.79 -0.56
C THR A 75 -17.95 7.62 -0.76
N SER A 76 -17.27 7.14 0.28
CA SER A 76 -15.84 6.79 0.19
C SER A 76 -15.64 5.33 0.56
N GLU A 77 -14.74 4.67 -0.17
CA GLU A 77 -14.29 3.32 0.10
C GLU A 77 -12.76 3.26 0.25
N MET A 78 -12.28 2.44 1.18
CA MET A 78 -10.85 2.15 1.32
C MET A 78 -10.50 1.00 0.39
N LEU A 79 -9.74 1.30 -0.66
CA LEU A 79 -9.17 0.34 -1.59
C LEU A 79 -7.85 -0.21 -1.05
N GLN A 80 -7.63 -1.51 -1.27
CA GLN A 80 -6.43 -2.22 -0.86
C GLN A 80 -5.92 -3.02 -2.05
N TRP A 81 -4.68 -2.76 -2.44
CA TRP A 81 -3.94 -3.59 -3.40
C TRP A 81 -2.78 -4.25 -2.70
N SER A 82 -2.46 -5.48 -3.08
CA SER A 82 -1.40 -6.26 -2.47
C SER A 82 -0.39 -6.65 -3.54
N PHE A 83 0.89 -6.54 -3.21
CA PHE A 83 1.98 -6.78 -4.12
C PHE A 83 3.05 -7.60 -3.42
N PHE A 84 3.70 -8.50 -4.14
CA PHE A 84 4.87 -9.19 -3.62
C PHE A 84 6.15 -8.54 -4.15
N CYS A 85 7.20 -8.55 -3.32
CA CYS A 85 8.53 -8.14 -3.72
C CYS A 85 9.24 -9.30 -4.45
N GLY A 86 9.61 -9.07 -5.71
CA GLY A 86 10.33 -10.06 -6.52
C GLY A 86 11.79 -10.25 -6.12
N ASN A 87 12.45 -11.23 -6.72
CA ASN A 87 13.90 -11.46 -6.58
C ASN A 87 14.38 -11.63 -5.12
N GLN A 88 13.56 -12.25 -4.26
CA GLN A 88 13.87 -12.49 -2.84
C GLN A 88 14.12 -11.19 -2.04
N THR A 89 13.60 -10.07 -2.50
CA THR A 89 13.66 -8.80 -1.78
C THR A 89 12.52 -8.68 -0.77
N VAL A 90 12.63 -7.71 0.15
CA VAL A 90 11.60 -7.39 1.13
C VAL A 90 11.22 -5.92 1.01
N PHE A 91 9.97 -5.59 1.33
CA PHE A 91 9.50 -4.22 1.32
C PHE A 91 10.12 -3.45 2.48
N ASN A 92 10.94 -2.46 2.15
CA ASN A 92 11.55 -1.56 3.10
C ASN A 92 10.57 -0.42 3.39
N GLN A 93 9.89 -0.50 4.54
CA GLN A 93 8.91 0.50 4.95
C GLN A 93 9.49 1.90 5.09
N PHE A 94 10.79 2.02 5.42
CA PHE A 94 11.44 3.32 5.48
C PHE A 94 11.49 3.96 4.09
N SER A 95 12.00 3.27 3.07
CA SER A 95 12.16 3.85 1.72
C SER A 95 10.95 3.70 0.80
N PHE A 96 9.93 2.96 1.21
CA PHE A 96 8.77 2.58 0.39
C PHE A 96 9.15 1.80 -0.89
N THR A 97 10.17 0.97 -0.82
CA THR A 97 10.68 0.19 -1.96
C THR A 97 10.97 -1.25 -1.59
N CYS A 98 10.89 -2.17 -2.54
CA CYS A 98 11.50 -3.49 -2.37
C CYS A 98 13.04 -3.36 -2.40
N SER A 99 13.72 -3.94 -1.43
CA SER A 99 15.18 -3.88 -1.29
C SER A 99 15.72 -5.21 -0.76
N SER A 100 17.02 -5.46 -0.96
CA SER A 100 17.65 -6.64 -0.38
C SER A 100 17.51 -6.60 1.15
N PRO A 101 17.34 -7.74 1.83
CA PRO A 101 17.18 -7.78 3.29
C PRO A 101 18.28 -7.05 4.08
N GLU A 102 19.50 -7.03 3.57
CA GLU A 102 20.64 -6.31 4.13
C GLU A 102 20.52 -4.77 4.02
N ASP A 103 19.81 -4.26 3.01
CA ASP A 103 19.63 -2.83 2.77
C ASP A 103 18.27 -2.31 3.28
N ALA A 104 17.39 -3.21 3.71
CA ALA A 104 16.11 -2.90 4.29
C ALA A 104 16.19 -2.71 5.81
N ILE A 105 15.29 -1.92 6.39
CA ILE A 105 15.07 -2.01 7.83
C ILE A 105 14.51 -3.40 8.18
N PRO A 106 14.77 -3.94 9.38
CA PRO A 106 14.21 -5.23 9.79
C PRO A 106 12.69 -5.23 9.69
N CYS A 107 12.13 -6.31 9.13
CA CYS A 107 10.69 -6.39 8.87
C CYS A 107 9.84 -6.12 10.14
N GLY A 108 10.25 -6.67 11.29
CA GLY A 108 9.56 -6.45 12.57
C GLY A 108 9.57 -5.01 13.08
N SER A 109 10.45 -4.14 12.55
CA SER A 109 10.50 -2.71 12.86
C SER A 109 9.70 -1.86 11.87
N SER A 110 9.09 -2.46 10.84
CA SER A 110 8.37 -1.71 9.80
C SER A 110 7.24 -0.86 10.38
N GLY A 111 6.50 -1.38 11.35
CA GLY A 111 5.41 -0.66 12.01
C GLY A 111 5.83 0.70 12.58
N ASP A 112 7.07 0.83 13.06
CA ASP A 112 7.61 2.06 13.64
C ASP A 112 7.78 3.19 12.59
N PHE A 113 7.78 2.84 11.31
CA PHE A 113 7.94 3.76 10.18
C PHE A 113 6.63 4.03 9.43
N PHE A 114 5.50 3.45 9.84
CA PHE A 114 4.20 3.67 9.17
C PHE A 114 3.75 5.13 9.16
N TYR A 115 4.21 5.95 10.12
CA TYR A 115 3.90 7.38 10.16
C TYR A 115 4.44 8.14 8.94
N LEU A 116 5.47 7.63 8.26
CA LEU A 116 6.03 8.24 7.06
C LEU A 116 5.02 8.30 5.91
N ASN A 117 3.98 7.47 5.93
CA ASN A 117 2.90 7.53 4.94
C ASN A 117 2.20 8.89 4.92
N ALA A 118 2.16 9.60 6.06
CA ALA A 118 1.59 10.94 6.13
C ALA A 118 2.36 11.98 5.32
N ASN A 119 3.62 11.71 4.95
CA ASN A 119 4.43 12.60 4.12
C ASN A 119 4.16 12.39 2.63
N ILE A 120 3.51 11.28 2.25
CA ILE A 120 3.22 10.97 0.85
C ILE A 120 2.13 11.92 0.34
N GLY A 121 2.46 12.73 -0.66
CA GLY A 121 1.52 13.69 -1.23
C GLY A 121 1.21 14.89 -0.33
N ALA A 122 1.95 15.07 0.77
CA ALA A 122 1.76 16.19 1.70
C ALA A 122 2.14 17.58 1.11
N GLY A 123 2.70 17.60 -0.09
CA GLY A 123 3.03 18.82 -0.84
C GLY A 123 4.48 18.86 -1.31
N PRO A 124 4.85 19.82 -2.16
CA PRO A 124 6.16 19.87 -2.81
C PRO A 124 7.33 20.20 -1.85
N ASN A 125 7.04 20.73 -0.66
CA ASN A 125 8.05 21.16 0.31
C ASN A 125 8.13 20.23 1.54
N VAL A 126 7.41 19.12 1.55
CA VAL A 126 7.47 18.13 2.63
C VAL A 126 8.39 17.00 2.18
N PRO A 127 9.58 16.84 2.79
CA PRO A 127 10.43 15.71 2.46
C PRO A 127 9.81 14.41 2.96
N PHE A 128 10.05 13.31 2.25
CA PHE A 128 9.60 11.99 2.70
C PHE A 128 10.22 11.59 4.05
N HIS A 129 11.48 11.99 4.28
CA HIS A 129 12.26 11.72 5.49
C HIS A 129 12.94 12.97 5.99
N ASN A 130 13.09 13.10 7.31
CA ASN A 130 14.00 14.04 7.94
C ASN A 130 15.29 13.34 8.43
N GLU A 131 16.23 14.12 8.96
CA GLU A 131 17.52 13.62 9.44
C GLU A 131 17.38 12.56 10.57
N GLN A 132 16.38 12.71 11.44
CA GLN A 132 16.13 11.76 12.53
C GLN A 132 15.58 10.44 11.99
N ASP A 133 14.73 10.49 10.96
CA ASP A 133 14.21 9.29 10.29
C ASP A 133 15.36 8.51 9.65
N VAL A 134 16.25 9.21 8.95
CA VAL A 134 17.44 8.62 8.33
C VAL A 134 18.36 8.01 9.39
N ALA A 135 18.62 8.73 10.49
CA ALA A 135 19.46 8.22 11.57
C ALA A 135 18.87 6.97 12.23
N ARG A 136 17.55 6.95 12.48
CA ARG A 136 16.85 5.78 13.04
C ARG A 136 16.92 4.57 12.11
N ALA A 137 16.64 4.75 10.81
CA ALA A 137 16.74 3.67 9.85
C ALA A 137 18.18 3.16 9.72
N ALA A 138 19.16 4.06 9.62
CA ALA A 138 20.57 3.69 9.52
C ALA A 138 21.07 2.91 10.74
N ALA A 139 20.56 3.19 11.94
CA ALA A 139 20.93 2.48 13.16
C ALA A 139 20.46 1.02 13.20
N ILE A 140 19.41 0.67 12.44
CA ILE A 140 18.80 -0.68 12.46
C ILE A 140 18.95 -1.45 11.15
N THR A 141 19.30 -0.78 10.04
CA THR A 141 19.55 -1.45 8.76
C THR A 141 20.86 -2.26 8.81
N PRO A 142 20.82 -3.60 8.64
CA PRO A 142 21.98 -4.47 8.84
C PRO A 142 23.21 -4.10 8.00
N GLY A 143 23.01 -3.79 6.72
CA GLY A 143 24.07 -3.47 5.76
C GLY A 143 24.67 -2.07 5.93
N ARG A 144 24.00 -1.17 6.65
CA ARG A 144 24.48 0.20 6.89
C ARG A 144 25.31 0.38 8.14
N ALA A 145 25.22 -0.54 9.11
CA ALA A 145 26.11 -0.53 10.27
C ALA A 145 27.61 -0.61 9.90
N ALA A 146 27.92 -1.05 8.66
CA ALA A 146 29.28 -1.17 8.12
C ALA A 146 29.71 -0.03 7.17
N GLN A 147 28.82 0.91 6.80
CA GLN A 147 29.12 1.94 5.80
C GLN A 147 29.41 3.29 6.46
N PRO A 148 30.51 3.99 6.11
CA PRO A 148 30.70 5.36 6.56
C PRO A 148 29.58 6.23 6.00
N VAL A 149 28.90 6.98 6.88
CA VAL A 149 27.90 7.97 6.46
C VAL A 149 28.60 8.96 5.54
N TYR A 150 28.25 8.95 4.25
CA TYR A 150 28.67 10.00 3.34
C TYR A 150 27.95 11.28 3.77
N VAL A 151 28.67 12.16 4.45
CA VAL A 151 28.22 13.53 4.71
C VAL A 151 28.58 14.34 3.48
N PRO A 152 27.61 14.71 2.61
CA PRO A 152 27.91 15.61 1.51
C PRO A 152 28.49 16.91 2.09
N PRO A 153 29.59 17.44 1.52
CA PRO A 153 30.17 18.68 2.00
C PRO A 153 29.12 19.80 1.92
N ALA A 154 28.90 20.49 3.02
CA ALA A 154 28.05 21.67 3.08
C ALA A 154 28.60 22.71 2.09
N GLY A 155 27.94 22.87 0.94
CA GLY A 155 28.30 23.83 -0.10
C GLY A 155 28.87 23.24 -1.41
N GLY A 156 28.82 21.92 -1.62
CA GLY A 156 29.19 21.34 -2.92
C GLY A 156 28.19 21.69 -4.01
N ALA A 157 28.60 22.50 -5.00
CA ALA A 157 27.81 22.75 -6.20
C ALA A 157 27.45 21.42 -6.86
N ARG A 158 26.15 21.24 -7.19
CA ARG A 158 25.65 20.06 -7.90
C ARG A 158 26.44 19.93 -9.22
N PRO A 159 27.17 18.82 -9.47
CA PRO A 159 27.93 18.69 -10.70
C PRO A 159 26.98 18.80 -11.89
N PRO A 160 27.40 19.44 -13.00
CA PRO A 160 26.54 19.59 -14.17
C PRO A 160 26.13 18.21 -14.67
N PHE A 161 24.85 18.05 -15.00
CA PHE A 161 24.34 16.87 -15.67
C PHE A 161 25.16 16.65 -16.94
N ARG A 162 25.94 15.56 -17.00
CA ARG A 162 26.45 15.04 -18.27
C ARG A 162 25.30 14.26 -18.90
N GLY A 163 24.75 14.82 -19.97
CA GLY A 163 23.86 14.10 -20.89
C GLY A 163 24.60 13.05 -21.70
#